data_AF-A0A9J7MDI4-F1
#
_entry.id   AF-A0A9J7MDI4-F1
#
_cell.length_a   1.000
_cell.length_b   1.000
_cell.length_c   1.000
_cell.angle_alpha   90.00
_cell.angle_beta   90.00
_cell.angle_gamma   90.00
#
_symmetry.space_group_name_H-M   'P 1'
#
loop_
_entity.id
_entity.type
_entity.pdbx_description
1 polymer ?
#
loop_
_entity_poly.entity_id
_entity_poly.type
_entity_poly.pdbx_seq_one_letter_code
_entity_poly.pdbx_strand_id
1 'polypeptide(L)'
;MDPGHELTDTTTDEDGDTSPVGREASDGAPDQATESPPPPTTAPATSAAGLESPDAGERTLPTTSDRLVMYATVHGHVSWRNSDTGTWLVQVLADVITEHAETETLQEMLTRVNAKVADFKTQHQEYKQQPEVTHTLRKKLYFFPQAAVDQNP
;
A
#
# COMPACT_ATOMS: atom_id res chain seq x y z
N MET A 1 -9.60 -39.76 31.46
CA MET A 1 -8.23 -40.29 31.50
C MET A 1 -8.19 -41.48 30.56
N ASP A 2 -7.74 -41.21 29.34
CA ASP A 2 -7.45 -42.16 28.27
C ASP A 2 -6.20 -41.58 27.57
N PRO A 3 -5.04 -42.27 27.56
CA PRO A 3 -3.83 -41.76 26.95
C PRO A 3 -3.64 -42.40 25.57
N GLY A 4 -3.65 -41.60 24.51
CA GLY A 4 -3.60 -42.13 23.15
C GLY A 4 -2.99 -41.18 22.13
N HIS A 5 -1.70 -41.42 21.87
CA HIS A 5 -1.01 -41.21 20.60
C HIS A 5 -0.44 -39.81 20.26
N GLU A 6 0.81 -39.65 20.66
CA GLU A 6 1.84 -38.84 19.99
C GLU A 6 2.09 -39.38 18.57
N LEU A 7 2.09 -38.50 17.57
CA LEU A 7 2.61 -38.79 16.22
C LEU A 7 3.47 -37.61 15.80
N THR A 8 4.78 -37.78 15.98
CA THR A 8 5.82 -37.03 15.27
C THR A 8 5.86 -37.52 13.83
N ASP A 9 5.76 -36.62 12.85
CA ASP A 9 6.27 -36.90 11.52
C ASP A 9 7.38 -35.88 11.21
N THR A 10 8.59 -36.40 11.22
CA THR A 10 9.81 -35.74 10.74
C THR A 10 9.99 -36.21 9.31
N THR A 11 9.90 -35.30 8.35
CA THR A 11 10.38 -35.57 6.99
C THR A 11 11.30 -34.43 6.57
N THR A 12 12.58 -34.81 6.51
CA THR A 12 13.68 -34.09 5.88
C THR A 12 13.58 -34.33 4.38
N ASP A 13 13.61 -33.27 3.58
CA ASP A 13 13.96 -33.37 2.16
C ASP A 13 15.04 -32.34 1.83
N GLU A 14 16.11 -32.85 1.23
CA GLU A 14 17.35 -32.17 0.87
C GLU A 14 17.14 -31.26 -0.35
N ASP A 15 17.57 -30.00 -0.24
CA ASP A 15 17.61 -29.08 -1.38
C ASP A 15 18.98 -29.19 -2.07
N GLY A 16 18.97 -29.76 -3.27
CA GLY A 16 20.10 -29.79 -4.19
C GLY A 16 19.68 -29.25 -5.55
N ASP A 17 20.16 -28.07 -5.92
CA ASP A 17 20.78 -27.76 -7.22
C ASP A 17 21.38 -26.36 -7.16
N THR A 18 22.71 -26.26 -7.23
CA THR A 18 23.40 -25.01 -7.53
C THR A 18 24.06 -25.16 -8.88
N SER A 19 23.48 -24.54 -9.90
CA SER A 19 24.07 -24.45 -11.23
C SER A 19 24.65 -23.05 -11.48
N PRO A 20 25.83 -22.95 -12.14
CA PRO A 20 26.66 -21.74 -12.14
C PRO A 20 26.43 -20.86 -13.38
N VAL A 21 26.53 -19.53 -13.22
CA VAL A 21 26.73 -18.60 -14.35
C VAL A 21 28.20 -18.17 -14.37
N GLY A 22 28.90 -18.59 -15.42
CA GLY A 22 30.26 -18.20 -15.72
C GLY A 22 30.36 -17.08 -16.75
N ARG A 23 31.47 -16.34 -16.61
CA ARG A 23 32.33 -15.75 -17.65
C ARG A 23 31.90 -14.49 -18.41
N GLU A 24 32.47 -13.37 -17.93
CA GLU A 24 33.45 -12.47 -18.59
C GLU A 24 33.37 -12.23 -20.11
N ALA A 25 33.28 -10.95 -20.52
CA ALA A 25 34.37 -10.18 -21.15
C ALA A 25 33.85 -8.89 -21.84
N SER A 26 34.48 -7.74 -21.57
CA SER A 26 35.33 -7.00 -22.53
C SER A 26 35.41 -5.51 -22.21
N ASP A 27 36.65 -5.08 -22.02
CA ASP A 27 37.15 -3.73 -21.82
C ASP A 27 37.14 -2.93 -23.14
N GLY A 28 37.05 -1.60 -23.06
CA GLY A 28 37.10 -0.70 -24.23
C GLY A 28 36.84 0.77 -23.87
N ALA A 29 37.90 1.50 -23.55
CA ALA A 29 37.93 2.93 -23.22
C ALA A 29 37.62 3.87 -24.42
N PRO A 30 37.30 5.17 -24.17
CA PRO A 30 36.80 6.12 -25.17
C PRO A 30 37.91 7.03 -25.73
N ASP A 31 37.76 7.55 -26.96
CA ASP A 31 38.32 8.87 -27.30
C ASP A 31 37.78 9.47 -28.62
N GLN A 32 37.65 10.80 -28.60
CA GLN A 32 37.69 11.79 -29.69
C GLN A 32 36.39 12.43 -30.22
N ALA A 33 36.33 13.72 -29.90
CA ALA A 33 35.45 14.76 -30.39
C ALA A 33 35.90 15.29 -31.77
N THR A 34 34.94 15.76 -32.57
CA THR A 34 35.18 16.81 -33.58
C THR A 34 33.89 17.62 -33.76
N GLU A 35 34.04 18.95 -33.76
CA GLU A 35 33.01 19.99 -33.64
C GLU A 35 32.64 20.61 -35.01
N SER A 36 31.32 20.74 -35.29
CA SER A 36 30.51 21.78 -36.03
C SER A 36 30.93 22.32 -37.43
N PRO A 37 30.09 23.07 -38.22
CA PRO A 37 28.76 23.70 -37.97
C PRO A 37 27.67 23.54 -39.09
N PRO A 38 26.45 24.13 -38.96
CA PRO A 38 25.30 23.91 -39.87
C PRO A 38 25.10 25.01 -40.93
N PRO A 39 24.31 24.76 -42.00
CA PRO A 39 23.73 25.84 -42.81
C PRO A 39 22.19 26.00 -42.62
N PRO A 40 21.66 27.22 -42.81
CA PRO A 40 20.27 27.58 -42.53
C PRO A 40 19.35 27.26 -43.72
N THR A 41 18.12 26.83 -43.44
CA THR A 41 17.08 26.84 -44.47
C THR A 41 15.73 27.22 -43.87
N THR A 42 15.31 28.41 -44.29
CA THR A 42 14.03 29.06 -44.07
C THR A 42 12.92 28.31 -44.82
N ALA A 43 11.85 27.93 -44.13
CA ALA A 43 10.53 27.66 -44.71
C ALA A 43 9.46 27.79 -43.60
N PRO A 44 8.20 28.12 -43.94
CA PRO A 44 7.54 29.33 -43.48
C PRO A 44 6.73 29.19 -42.19
N ALA A 45 6.46 30.35 -41.57
CA ALA A 45 5.45 30.53 -40.54
C ALA A 45 4.07 30.12 -41.10
N THR A 46 3.71 28.85 -40.92
CA THR A 46 2.33 28.40 -41.03
C THR A 46 1.69 28.70 -39.69
N SER A 47 0.80 29.69 -39.70
CA SER A 47 -0.10 30.01 -38.60
C SER A 47 -0.74 28.74 -38.06
N ALA A 48 -0.28 28.28 -36.90
CA ALA A 48 -0.94 27.26 -36.11
C ALA A 48 -2.20 27.88 -35.50
N ALA A 49 -3.23 28.03 -36.33
CA ALA A 49 -4.60 28.15 -35.85
C ALA A 49 -4.92 26.90 -35.01
N GLY A 50 -5.59 27.13 -33.89
CA GLY A 50 -5.72 26.23 -32.75
C GLY A 50 -5.95 24.77 -33.09
N LEU A 51 -5.06 23.92 -32.58
CA LEU A 51 -5.43 22.56 -32.22
C LEU A 51 -5.86 22.60 -30.74
N GLU A 52 -6.99 23.24 -30.48
CA GLU A 52 -7.67 23.12 -29.20
C GLU A 52 -8.21 21.69 -29.10
N SER A 53 -7.44 20.84 -28.42
CA SER A 53 -7.91 19.52 -28.03
C SER A 53 -9.19 19.70 -27.20
N PRO A 54 -10.29 19.00 -27.54
CA PRO A 54 -11.55 19.12 -26.80
C PRO A 54 -11.43 18.69 -25.32
N ASP A 55 -10.29 18.12 -24.93
CA ASP A 55 -9.97 17.71 -23.56
C ASP A 55 -9.20 18.78 -22.76
N ALA A 56 -8.78 19.89 -23.38
CA ALA A 56 -7.98 20.93 -22.71
C ALA A 56 -8.71 21.66 -21.56
N GLY A 57 -10.00 21.38 -21.35
CA GLY A 57 -10.82 21.92 -20.28
C GLY A 57 -11.36 20.89 -19.27
N GLU A 58 -11.25 19.58 -19.54
CA GLU A 58 -11.75 18.55 -18.61
C GLU A 58 -10.66 18.17 -17.60
N ARG A 59 -10.94 18.42 -16.32
CA ARG A 59 -10.04 18.00 -15.24
C ARG A 59 -10.12 16.48 -15.09
N THR A 60 -9.23 15.77 -15.76
CA THR A 60 -9.09 14.31 -15.64
C THR A 60 -8.32 13.94 -14.37
N LEU A 61 -8.56 12.73 -13.86
CA LEU A 61 -7.87 12.16 -12.70
C LEU A 61 -7.15 10.87 -13.08
N PRO A 62 -6.03 10.53 -12.42
CA PRO A 62 -5.43 9.21 -12.55
C PRO A 62 -6.44 8.10 -12.21
N THR A 63 -6.38 6.98 -12.93
CA THR A 63 -7.31 5.84 -12.79
C THR A 63 -7.42 5.34 -11.34
N THR A 64 -6.32 5.37 -10.58
CA THR A 64 -6.28 4.89 -9.19
C THR A 64 -6.15 6.06 -8.20
N SER A 65 -7.03 7.04 -8.31
CA SER A 65 -7.14 8.14 -7.34
C SER A 65 -8.09 7.80 -6.20
N ASP A 66 -7.93 8.48 -5.07
CA ASP A 66 -8.90 8.46 -3.96
C ASP A 66 -9.17 7.07 -3.35
N ARG A 67 -8.13 6.22 -3.32
CA ARG A 67 -8.17 4.91 -2.66
C ARG A 67 -7.43 4.95 -1.33
N LEU A 68 -7.94 4.24 -0.33
CA LEU A 68 -7.21 3.91 0.89
C LEU A 68 -7.30 2.40 1.12
N VAL A 69 -6.18 1.80 1.49
CA VAL A 69 -6.08 0.37 1.83
C VAL A 69 -5.37 0.26 3.17
N MET A 70 -5.95 -0.50 4.09
CA MET A 70 -5.32 -0.90 5.34
C MET A 70 -5.14 -2.41 5.33
N TYR A 71 -3.92 -2.86 5.58
CA TYR A 71 -3.58 -4.26 5.77
C TYR A 71 -3.46 -4.56 7.26
N ALA A 72 -3.89 -5.75 7.68
CA ALA A 72 -3.82 -6.18 9.08
C ALA A 72 -2.39 -6.26 9.61
N THR A 73 -1.43 -6.47 8.70
CA THR A 73 -0.01 -6.53 9.01
C THR A 73 0.81 -5.87 7.92
N VAL A 74 2.02 -5.44 8.27
CA VAL A 74 3.10 -5.24 7.30
C VAL A 74 3.39 -6.52 6.52
N HIS A 75 3.96 -6.38 5.32
CA HIS A 75 4.30 -7.50 4.45
C HIS A 75 5.17 -8.56 5.16
N GLY A 76 4.93 -9.84 4.85
CA GLY A 76 5.69 -10.98 5.39
C GLY A 76 5.37 -11.37 6.83
N HIS A 77 4.33 -10.80 7.45
CA HIS A 77 3.95 -11.08 8.85
C HIS A 77 2.55 -11.71 8.94
N VAL A 78 2.25 -12.33 10.09
CA VAL A 78 0.96 -13.00 10.35
C VAL A 78 -0.04 -12.10 11.05
N SER A 79 -1.32 -12.20 10.66
CA SER A 79 -2.42 -11.52 11.35
C SER A 79 -3.02 -12.42 12.42
N TRP A 80 -3.17 -11.89 13.63
CA TRP A 80 -3.67 -12.63 14.79
C TRP A 80 -5.19 -12.54 14.93
N ARG A 81 -5.78 -13.67 15.33
CA ARG A 81 -7.20 -13.86 15.52
C ARG A 81 -7.48 -14.61 16.81
N ASN A 82 -8.41 -14.09 17.60
CA ASN A 82 -9.04 -14.80 18.70
C ASN A 82 -10.26 -15.59 18.17
N SER A 83 -10.47 -16.82 18.66
CA SER A 83 -11.58 -17.68 18.22
C SER A 83 -12.95 -17.06 18.48
N ASP A 84 -13.06 -16.29 19.56
CA ASP A 84 -14.32 -15.82 20.12
C ASP A 84 -14.56 -14.35 19.75
N THR A 85 -13.52 -13.52 19.75
CA THR A 85 -13.63 -12.07 19.50
C THR A 85 -13.19 -11.63 18.10
N GLY A 86 -12.60 -12.54 17.30
CA GLY A 86 -12.16 -12.26 15.94
C GLY A 86 -10.75 -11.67 15.84
N THR A 87 -10.43 -11.01 14.72
CA THR A 87 -9.08 -10.49 14.44
C THR A 87 -8.80 -9.23 15.25
N TRP A 88 -7.55 -9.03 15.68
CA TRP A 88 -7.16 -7.83 16.41
C TRP A 88 -7.43 -6.54 15.63
N LEU A 89 -7.14 -6.55 14.32
CA LEU A 89 -7.36 -5.37 13.47
C LEU A 89 -8.83 -4.93 13.49
N VAL A 90 -9.76 -5.84 13.14
CA VAL A 90 -11.17 -5.48 12.95
C VAL A 90 -11.83 -5.04 14.26
N GLN A 91 -11.47 -5.67 15.38
CA GLN A 91 -11.94 -5.26 16.71
C GLN A 91 -11.55 -3.80 16.98
N VAL A 92 -10.25 -3.50 16.91
CA VAL A 92 -9.72 -2.17 17.19
C VAL A 92 -10.25 -1.13 16.19
N LEU A 93 -10.37 -1.50 14.91
CA LEU A 93 -10.90 -0.61 13.87
C LEU A 93 -12.36 -0.23 14.15
N ALA A 94 -13.19 -1.20 14.51
CA ALA A 94 -14.59 -0.95 14.85
C ALA A 94 -14.71 -0.04 16.08
N ASP A 95 -13.94 -0.31 17.13
CA ASP A 95 -13.93 0.50 18.35
C ASP A 95 -13.51 1.94 18.05
N VAL A 96 -12.40 2.14 17.34
CA VAL A 96 -11.89 3.47 17.01
C VAL A 96 -12.85 4.26 16.13
N ILE A 97 -13.45 3.63 15.10
CA ILE A 97 -14.45 4.32 14.27
C ILE A 97 -15.65 4.72 15.12
N THR A 98 -16.15 3.83 15.97
CA THR A 98 -17.29 4.11 16.85
C THR A 98 -16.99 5.27 17.82
N GLU A 99 -15.78 5.30 18.37
CA GLU A 99 -15.34 6.32 19.33
C GLU A 99 -15.06 7.69 18.69
N HIS A 100 -14.54 7.72 17.45
CA HIS A 100 -13.91 8.91 16.88
C HIS A 100 -14.50 9.41 15.55
N ALA A 101 -15.48 8.72 14.97
CA ALA A 101 -16.09 9.08 13.68
C ALA A 101 -16.70 10.50 13.61
N GLU A 102 -17.07 11.07 14.77
CA GLU A 102 -17.67 12.40 14.87
C GLU A 102 -16.64 13.53 14.76
N THR A 103 -15.40 13.31 15.23
CA THR A 103 -14.44 14.39 15.48
C THR A 103 -13.16 14.26 14.66
N GLU A 104 -12.83 13.07 14.17
CA GLU A 104 -11.54 12.79 13.53
C GLU A 104 -11.67 12.41 12.06
N THR A 105 -10.59 12.66 11.32
CA THR A 105 -10.43 12.11 9.98
C THR A 105 -10.17 10.60 10.05
N LEU A 106 -10.51 9.89 8.98
CA LEU A 106 -10.15 8.49 8.82
C LEU A 106 -8.65 8.26 9.00
N GLN A 107 -7.79 9.14 8.47
CA GLN A 107 -6.34 8.99 8.62
C GLN A 107 -5.88 9.06 10.09
N GLU A 108 -6.45 9.96 10.88
CA GLU A 108 -6.18 10.08 12.33
C GLU A 108 -6.66 8.82 13.07
N MET A 109 -7.88 8.36 12.77
CA MET A 109 -8.43 7.11 13.31
C MET A 109 -7.54 5.91 12.98
N LEU A 110 -7.10 5.75 11.74
CA LEU A 110 -6.23 4.64 11.34
C LEU A 110 -4.86 4.69 12.05
N THR A 111 -4.37 5.89 12.39
CA THR A 111 -3.16 6.04 13.20
C THR A 111 -3.38 5.53 14.64
N ARG A 112 -4.56 5.80 15.22
CA ARG A 112 -4.94 5.23 16.53
C ARG A 112 -5.07 3.71 16.47
N VAL A 113 -5.64 3.18 15.38
CA VAL A 113 -5.74 1.73 15.17
C VAL A 113 -4.34 1.10 15.14
N ASN A 114 -3.38 1.70 14.42
CA ASN A 114 -1.99 1.22 14.40
C ASN A 114 -1.40 1.19 15.82
N ALA A 115 -1.56 2.26 16.60
CA ALA A 115 -1.06 2.32 17.97
C ALA A 115 -1.70 1.25 18.87
N LYS A 116 -3.04 1.16 18.89
CA LYS A 116 -3.79 0.19 19.71
C LYS A 116 -3.44 -1.27 19.35
N VAL A 117 -3.35 -1.61 18.05
CA VAL A 117 -2.96 -2.97 17.63
C VAL A 117 -1.50 -3.27 17.99
N ALA A 118 -0.60 -2.28 17.90
CA ALA A 118 0.80 -2.43 18.28
C ALA A 118 0.99 -2.70 19.78
N ASP A 119 0.02 -2.36 20.64
CA ASP A 119 0.06 -2.66 22.07
C ASP A 119 -0.35 -4.10 22.39
N PHE A 120 -1.10 -4.77 21.51
CA PHE A 120 -1.52 -6.15 21.73
C PHE A 120 -0.34 -7.12 21.67
N LYS A 121 -0.49 -8.25 22.35
CA LYS A 121 0.52 -9.32 22.41
C LYS A 121 -0.18 -10.66 22.55
N THR A 122 0.44 -11.71 22.03
CA THR A 122 -0.07 -13.08 22.19
C THR A 122 -0.06 -13.47 23.68
N GLN A 123 -0.76 -14.56 24.04
CA GLN A 123 -0.95 -14.97 25.44
C GLN A 123 0.39 -15.15 26.19
N HIS A 124 1.44 -15.58 25.48
CA HIS A 124 2.79 -15.76 26.02
C HIS A 124 3.71 -14.55 25.80
N GLN A 125 3.15 -13.43 25.32
CA GLN A 125 3.87 -12.17 25.04
C GLN A 125 4.98 -12.28 23.98
N GLU A 126 4.98 -13.34 23.18
CA GLU A 126 6.05 -13.62 22.20
C GLU A 126 5.91 -12.81 20.91
N TYR A 127 4.68 -12.51 20.49
CA TYR A 127 4.43 -11.91 19.19
C TYR A 127 3.55 -10.67 19.28
N LYS A 128 3.80 -9.77 18.33
CA LYS A 128 3.15 -8.46 18.17
C LYS A 128 2.60 -8.36 16.75
N GLN A 129 1.69 -7.41 16.53
CA GLN A 129 1.13 -7.12 15.22
C GLN A 129 1.25 -5.62 14.93
N GLN A 130 1.56 -5.26 13.68
CA GLN A 130 1.56 -3.87 13.22
C GLN A 130 0.82 -3.78 11.88
N PRO A 131 -0.35 -3.13 11.82
CA PRO A 131 -1.04 -2.86 10.57
C PRO A 131 -0.29 -1.87 9.67
N GLU A 132 -0.63 -1.85 8.39
CA GLU A 132 -0.04 -0.95 7.40
C GLU A 132 -1.13 -0.23 6.61
N VAL A 133 -0.96 1.06 6.34
CA VAL A 133 -1.93 1.87 5.58
C VAL A 133 -1.25 2.49 4.37
N THR A 134 -1.89 2.38 3.20
CA THR A 134 -1.46 3.03 1.96
C THR A 134 -2.65 3.76 1.33
N HIS A 135 -2.47 5.01 0.89
CA HIS A 135 -3.57 5.74 0.25
C HIS A 135 -3.14 6.72 -0.84
N THR A 136 -4.08 6.99 -1.76
CA THR A 136 -4.04 8.04 -2.78
C THR A 136 -5.15 9.08 -2.56
N LEU A 137 -5.69 9.17 -1.33
CA LEU A 137 -6.66 10.20 -0.94
C LEU A 137 -6.10 11.61 -1.17
N ARG A 138 -6.87 12.45 -1.85
CA ARG A 138 -6.51 13.86 -2.10
C ARG A 138 -7.21 14.85 -1.17
N LYS A 139 -8.06 14.34 -0.28
CA LYS A 139 -8.82 15.11 0.70
C LYS A 139 -8.86 14.35 2.03
N LYS A 140 -9.16 15.09 3.10
CA LYS A 140 -9.51 14.51 4.40
C LYS A 140 -10.87 13.82 4.29
N LEU A 141 -11.00 12.63 4.89
CA LEU A 141 -12.24 11.88 4.93
C LEU A 141 -12.79 11.89 6.34
N TYR A 142 -14.04 12.33 6.50
CA TYR A 142 -14.79 12.32 7.75
C TYR A 142 -16.08 11.50 7.56
N PHE A 143 -16.58 10.84 8.62
CA PHE A 143 -17.77 10.00 8.53
C PHE A 143 -19.09 10.75 8.77
N PHE A 144 -19.08 11.87 9.52
CA PHE A 144 -20.26 12.69 9.81
C PHE A 144 -21.53 11.90 10.26
N PRO A 145 -21.44 11.00 11.25
CA PRO A 145 -22.54 10.09 11.57
C PRO A 145 -23.83 10.78 12.03
N GLN A 146 -23.75 11.96 12.66
CA GLN A 146 -24.94 12.71 13.12
C GLN A 146 -25.70 13.43 11.99
N ALA A 147 -25.05 13.72 10.85
CA ALA A 147 -25.70 14.42 9.74
C ALA A 147 -26.77 13.57 9.01
N ALA A 148 -26.83 12.26 9.28
CA ALA A 148 -27.76 11.33 8.63
C ALA A 148 -29.10 11.18 9.38
N VAL A 149 -29.20 11.62 10.64
CA VAL A 149 -30.38 11.37 11.50
C VAL A 149 -31.52 12.38 11.23
N ASP A 150 -31.21 13.57 10.72
CA ASP A 150 -32.21 14.64 10.46
C ASP A 150 -32.97 14.51 9.12
N GLN A 151 -32.83 13.40 8.39
CA GLN A 151 -33.45 13.21 7.07
C GLN A 151 -34.67 12.26 7.01
N ASN A 152 -35.33 11.98 8.14
CA ASN A 152 -36.61 11.26 8.10
C ASN A 152 -37.78 12.17 8.52
N PRO A 153 -38.71 12.52 7.61
CA PRO A 153 -39.86 13.38 7.90
C PRO A 153 -40.85 12.77 8.90
#